data_AF-A0A2N3AR26-F1
#
_entry.id   AF-A0A2N3AR26-F1
#
_cell.length_a   1.000
_cell.length_b   1.000
_cell.length_c   1.000
_cell.angle_alpha   90.00
_cell.angle_beta   90.00
_cell.angle_gamma   90.00
#
_symmetry.space_group_name_H-M   'P 1'
#
loop_
_entity.id
_entity.type
_entity.pdbx_description
1 polymer ?
#
loop_
_entity_poly.entity_id
_entity_poly.type
_entity_poly.pdbx_seq_one_letter_code
_entity_poly.pdbx_strand_id
1 'polypeptide(L)'
;MNKEPLGRKYKRLSRGFEKQRHNTKEEAMQLKKFFENPQYEPNPVEEIRLHNRRLSEILGIMVNRNNKGIELEKKGDIENAIKLYEQNVADEFFGTHLYDRLAIIYRKRNQFDDEIRILKRKISIFEKINQERLHHFLEHCSKDYPKELIEKAKSFKQIRDTKGRVIFNPYPIDDYQKRLEKAKILKGKYKERIR
;
A
#
# COMPACT_ATOMS: atom_id res chain seq x y z
N MET A 1 -24.79 -2.30 -3.88
CA MET A 1 -23.52 -2.90 -4.36
C MET A 1 -22.35 -2.17 -3.70
N ASN A 2 -21.58 -2.83 -2.84
CA ASN A 2 -20.37 -2.22 -2.28
C ASN A 2 -19.31 -2.12 -3.38
N LYS A 3 -18.91 -0.88 -3.73
CA LYS A 3 -17.84 -0.64 -4.71
C LYS A 3 -16.50 -1.21 -4.17
N GLU A 4 -15.73 -1.87 -5.04
CA GLU A 4 -14.38 -2.36 -4.70
C GLU A 4 -13.48 -1.17 -4.33
N PRO A 5 -12.75 -1.22 -3.20
CA PRO A 5 -11.77 -0.18 -2.83
C PRO A 5 -10.72 0.04 -3.92
N LEU A 6 -10.38 1.31 -4.17
CA LEU A 6 -9.44 1.68 -5.23
C LEU A 6 -8.06 1.02 -5.08
N GLY A 7 -7.54 0.87 -3.86
CA GLY A 7 -6.28 0.18 -3.59
C GLY A 7 -6.32 -1.31 -3.94
N ARG A 8 -7.45 -1.99 -3.72
CA ARG A 8 -7.63 -3.38 -4.17
C ARG A 8 -7.74 -3.46 -5.68
N LYS A 9 -8.49 -2.54 -6.30
CA LYS A 9 -8.60 -2.45 -7.76
C LYS A 9 -7.24 -2.23 -8.42
N TYR A 10 -6.44 -1.30 -7.88
CA TYR A 10 -5.06 -1.05 -8.31
C TYR A 10 -4.22 -2.34 -8.26
N LYS A 11 -4.25 -3.03 -7.11
CA LYS A 11 -3.50 -4.27 -6.89
C LYS A 11 -3.94 -5.40 -7.83
N ARG A 12 -5.25 -5.57 -8.03
CA ARG A 12 -5.82 -6.56 -8.94
C ARG A 12 -5.39 -6.32 -10.38
N LEU A 13 -5.43 -5.07 -10.83
CA LEU A 13 -4.97 -4.68 -12.17
C LEU A 13 -3.48 -4.94 -12.33
N SER A 14 -2.65 -4.51 -11.39
CA SER A 14 -1.19 -4.71 -11.41
C SER A 14 -0.81 -6.18 -11.54
N ARG A 15 -1.38 -7.05 -10.69
CA ARG A 15 -1.09 -8.49 -10.71
C ARG A 15 -1.59 -9.19 -11.96
N GLY A 16 -2.75 -8.77 -12.48
CA GLY A 16 -3.29 -9.33 -13.72
C GLY A 16 -2.33 -9.13 -14.88
N PHE A 17 -1.73 -7.95 -14.95
CA PHE A 17 -0.79 -7.59 -16.01
C PHE A 17 0.56 -8.32 -15.91
N GLU A 18 1.08 -8.50 -14.69
CA GLU A 18 2.28 -9.32 -14.46
C GLU A 18 2.07 -10.77 -14.94
N LYS A 19 0.91 -11.37 -14.65
CA LYS A 19 0.59 -12.73 -15.13
C LYS A 19 0.53 -12.81 -16.65
N GLN A 20 -0.03 -11.81 -17.31
CA GLN A 20 -0.10 -11.76 -18.77
C GLN A 20 1.29 -11.75 -19.42
N ARG A 21 2.25 -11.03 -18.83
CA ARG A 21 3.64 -11.02 -19.31
C ARG A 21 4.35 -12.38 -19.20
N HIS A 22 3.88 -13.27 -18.32
CA HIS A 22 4.52 -14.56 -18.05
C HIS A 22 3.76 -15.76 -18.63
N ASN A 23 2.67 -15.54 -19.39
CA ASN A 23 1.77 -16.61 -19.83
C ASN A 23 1.93 -16.94 -21.33
N THR A 24 2.57 -18.08 -21.60
CA THR A 24 2.74 -18.65 -22.95
C THR A 24 1.42 -18.99 -23.65
N LYS A 25 0.32 -19.14 -22.91
CA LYS A 25 -1.02 -19.41 -23.48
C LYS A 25 -1.65 -18.16 -24.09
N GLU A 26 -1.34 -16.97 -23.56
CA GLU A 26 -1.77 -15.70 -24.14
C GLU A 26 -0.93 -15.36 -25.37
N GLU A 27 0.38 -15.64 -25.35
CA GLU A 27 1.24 -15.60 -26.54
C GLU A 27 0.69 -16.52 -27.65
N ALA A 28 0.33 -17.77 -27.32
CA ALA A 28 -0.26 -18.70 -28.28
C ALA A 28 -1.63 -18.25 -28.81
N MET A 29 -2.46 -17.58 -27.98
CA MET A 29 -3.76 -17.03 -28.40
C MET A 29 -3.62 -15.78 -29.27
N GLN A 30 -2.63 -14.92 -28.99
CA GLN A 30 -2.27 -13.77 -29.82
C GLN A 30 -1.72 -14.23 -31.17
N LEU A 31 -0.85 -15.25 -31.16
CA LEU A 31 -0.32 -15.88 -32.37
C LEU A 31 -1.45 -16.50 -33.20
N LYS A 32 -2.41 -17.19 -32.55
CA LYS A 32 -3.60 -17.74 -33.21
C LYS A 32 -4.46 -16.65 -33.87
N LYS A 33 -4.69 -15.52 -33.20
CA LYS A 33 -5.45 -14.37 -33.76
C LYS A 33 -4.73 -13.68 -34.91
N PHE A 34 -3.40 -13.59 -34.86
CA PHE A 34 -2.57 -13.08 -35.96
C PHE A 34 -2.70 -13.97 -37.20
N PHE A 35 -2.66 -15.30 -37.03
CA PHE A 35 -2.86 -16.24 -38.14
C PHE A 35 -4.30 -16.24 -38.68
N GLU A 36 -5.31 -15.97 -37.85
CA GLU A 36 -6.72 -15.85 -38.26
C GLU A 36 -7.03 -14.50 -38.94
N ASN A 37 -6.29 -13.43 -38.63
CA ASN A 37 -6.44 -12.12 -39.25
C ASN A 37 -5.05 -11.44 -39.38
N PRO A 38 -4.40 -11.51 -40.54
CA PRO A 38 -3.06 -10.94 -40.75
C PRO A 38 -2.95 -9.42 -40.57
N GLN A 39 -4.09 -8.70 -40.54
CA GLN A 39 -4.15 -7.26 -40.26
C GLN A 39 -4.28 -6.96 -38.75
N TYR A 40 -4.46 -7.98 -37.92
CA TYR A 40 -4.39 -7.85 -36.46
C TYR A 40 -2.91 -7.79 -36.07
N GLU A 41 -2.33 -6.59 -36.05
CA GLU A 41 -1.14 -6.33 -35.23
C GLU A 41 -1.60 -6.11 -33.78
N PRO A 42 -1.36 -7.06 -32.85
CA PRO A 42 -1.39 -6.68 -31.46
C PRO A 42 -0.34 -5.58 -31.31
N ASN A 43 -0.72 -4.46 -30.67
CA ASN A 43 0.21 -3.43 -30.28
C ASN A 43 0.46 -3.55 -28.76
N PRO A 44 1.36 -4.46 -28.34
CA PRO A 44 1.75 -4.61 -26.93
C PRO A 44 2.10 -3.28 -26.27
N VAL A 45 2.65 -2.34 -27.03
CA VAL A 45 3.00 -1.01 -26.53
C VAL A 45 1.75 -0.22 -26.15
N GLU A 46 0.70 -0.22 -26.96
CA GLU A 46 -0.58 0.42 -26.62
C GLU A 46 -1.31 -0.26 -25.47
N GLU A 47 -1.25 -1.59 -25.38
CA GLU A 47 -1.81 -2.33 -24.24
C GLU A 47 -1.07 -1.98 -22.93
N ILE A 48 0.26 -1.93 -22.96
CA ILE A 48 1.10 -1.47 -21.84
C ILE A 48 0.76 -0.01 -21.49
N ARG A 49 0.64 0.88 -22.48
CA ARG A 49 0.30 2.30 -22.26
C ARG A 49 -1.07 2.45 -21.59
N LEU A 50 -2.08 1.75 -22.09
CA LEU A 50 -3.43 1.78 -21.53
C LEU A 50 -3.46 1.20 -20.11
N HIS A 51 -2.74 0.11 -19.87
CA HIS A 51 -2.60 -0.47 -18.54
C HIS A 51 -1.96 0.53 -17.56
N ASN A 52 -0.83 1.13 -17.93
CA ASN A 52 -0.13 2.13 -17.13
C ASN A 52 -1.00 3.36 -16.88
N ARG A 53 -1.75 3.83 -17.88
CA ARG A 53 -2.72 4.92 -17.73
C ARG A 53 -3.76 4.59 -16.66
N ARG A 54 -4.38 3.40 -16.71
CA ARG A 54 -5.39 2.97 -15.72
C ARG A 54 -4.83 2.89 -14.30
N LEU A 55 -3.61 2.37 -14.13
CA LEU A 55 -2.94 2.36 -12.83
C LEU A 55 -2.68 3.78 -12.33
N SER A 56 -2.19 4.65 -13.21
CA SER A 56 -1.90 6.06 -12.93
C SER A 56 -3.16 6.84 -12.54
N GLU A 57 -4.29 6.59 -13.20
CA GLU A 57 -5.58 7.23 -12.88
C GLU A 57 -6.05 6.83 -11.47
N ILE A 58 -6.05 5.54 -11.15
CA ILE A 58 -6.46 5.05 -9.83
C ILE A 58 -5.56 5.60 -8.73
N LEU A 59 -4.25 5.54 -8.94
CA LEU A 59 -3.28 6.08 -7.99
C LEU A 59 -3.42 7.60 -7.85
N GLY A 60 -3.62 8.30 -8.96
CA GLY A 60 -3.80 9.74 -9.01
C GLY A 60 -4.98 10.22 -8.16
N ILE A 61 -6.11 9.50 -8.17
CA ILE A 61 -7.26 9.83 -7.31
C ILE A 61 -6.86 9.83 -5.83
N MET A 62 -6.22 8.75 -5.35
CA MET A 62 -5.86 8.62 -3.94
C MET A 62 -4.75 9.60 -3.54
N VAL A 63 -3.75 9.79 -4.40
CA VAL A 63 -2.67 10.77 -4.17
C VAL A 63 -3.21 12.20 -4.10
N ASN A 64 -4.10 12.58 -5.03
CA ASN A 64 -4.72 13.92 -5.03
C ASN A 64 -5.52 14.18 -3.76
N ARG A 65 -6.26 13.19 -3.24
CA ARG A 65 -6.96 13.32 -1.96
C ARG A 65 -6.00 13.58 -0.79
N ASN A 66 -4.86 12.88 -0.75
CA ASN A 66 -3.86 13.12 0.29
C ASN A 66 -3.23 14.51 0.18
N ASN A 67 -2.83 14.91 -1.02
CA ASN A 67 -2.25 16.24 -1.26
C ASN A 67 -3.25 17.33 -0.87
N LYS A 68 -4.52 17.15 -1.21
CA LYS A 68 -5.57 18.09 -0.81
C LYS A 68 -5.83 18.10 0.70
N GLY A 69 -5.78 16.93 1.34
CA GLY A 69 -5.82 16.83 2.81
C GLY A 69 -4.71 17.64 3.46
N ILE A 70 -3.48 17.54 2.96
CA ILE A 70 -2.32 18.31 3.44
C ILE A 70 -2.57 19.82 3.31
N GLU A 71 -3.08 20.27 2.16
CA GLU A 71 -3.42 21.68 1.95
C GLU A 71 -4.48 22.19 2.93
N LEU A 72 -5.53 21.39 3.17
CA LEU A 72 -6.61 21.75 4.08
C LEU A 72 -6.12 21.82 5.53
N GLU A 73 -5.26 20.88 5.96
CA GLU A 73 -4.64 20.94 7.28
C GLU A 73 -3.81 22.22 7.46
N LYS A 74 -3.02 22.62 6.44
CA LYS A 74 -2.25 23.87 6.46
C LYS A 74 -3.14 25.10 6.58
N LYS A 75 -4.36 25.05 6.06
CA LYS A 75 -5.37 26.12 6.14
C LYS A 75 -6.22 26.06 7.42
N GLY A 76 -6.00 25.07 8.29
CA GLY A 76 -6.79 24.86 9.50
C GLY A 76 -8.14 24.16 9.28
N ASP A 77 -8.46 23.76 8.05
CA ASP A 77 -9.69 23.01 7.72
C ASP A 77 -9.49 21.51 8.00
N ILE A 78 -9.47 21.18 9.29
CA ILE A 78 -9.19 19.82 9.75
C ILE A 78 -10.34 18.85 9.38
N GLU A 79 -11.59 19.30 9.38
CA GLU A 79 -12.73 18.42 9.08
C GLU A 79 -12.72 17.92 7.63
N ASN A 80 -12.47 18.81 6.67
CA ASN A 80 -12.41 18.39 5.28
C ASN A 80 -11.13 17.59 4.98
N ALA A 81 -10.02 17.84 5.69
CA ALA A 81 -8.84 16.98 5.63
C ALA A 81 -9.15 15.55 6.12
N ILE A 82 -9.83 15.40 7.27
CA ILE A 82 -10.25 14.09 7.79
C ILE A 82 -11.10 13.34 6.75
N LYS A 83 -12.09 14.00 6.14
CA LYS A 83 -12.96 13.37 5.12
C LYS A 83 -12.15 12.78 3.97
N LEU A 84 -11.16 13.51 3.45
CA LEU A 84 -10.33 13.04 2.33
C LEU A 84 -9.41 11.88 2.75
N TYR A 85 -8.83 11.96 3.94
CA TYR A 85 -8.00 10.87 4.45
C TYR A 85 -8.81 9.60 4.71
N GLU A 86 -10.00 9.69 5.32
CA GLU A 86 -10.88 8.55 5.56
C GLU A 86 -11.38 7.90 4.26
N GLN A 87 -11.62 8.69 3.20
CA GLN A 87 -11.89 8.12 1.88
C GLN A 87 -10.73 7.23 1.41
N ASN A 88 -9.48 7.65 1.63
CA ASN A 88 -8.32 6.85 1.29
C ASN A 88 -8.10 5.64 2.24
N VAL A 89 -8.53 5.74 3.51
CA VAL A 89 -8.57 4.58 4.42
C VAL A 89 -9.54 3.52 3.90
N ALA A 90 -10.75 3.95 3.48
CA ALA A 90 -11.77 3.10 2.90
C ALA A 90 -11.28 2.47 1.58
N ASP A 91 -10.55 3.24 0.78
CA ASP A 91 -9.92 2.79 -0.46
C ASP A 91 -8.64 1.96 -0.28
N GLU A 92 -8.23 1.67 0.96
CA GLU A 92 -7.03 0.86 1.26
C GLU A 92 -5.74 1.42 0.65
N PHE A 93 -5.59 2.75 0.64
CA PHE A 93 -4.42 3.40 0.09
C PHE A 93 -3.13 2.91 0.78
N PHE A 94 -2.10 2.64 -0.01
CA PHE A 94 -0.85 2.02 0.45
C PHE A 94 0.25 3.03 0.83
N GLY A 95 -0.09 4.31 0.99
CA GLY A 95 0.84 5.34 1.49
C GLY A 95 0.58 5.69 2.96
N THR A 96 1.64 5.98 3.71
CA THR A 96 1.60 6.09 5.18
C THR A 96 1.00 7.38 5.72
N HIS A 97 1.18 8.48 4.98
CA HIS A 97 0.93 9.85 5.45
C HIS A 97 -0.43 10.02 6.14
N LEU A 98 -1.50 9.63 5.46
CA LEU A 98 -2.87 9.81 5.96
C LEU A 98 -3.14 9.07 7.27
N TYR A 99 -2.58 7.86 7.44
CA TYR A 99 -2.77 7.07 8.65
C TYR A 99 -2.07 7.75 9.82
N ASP A 100 -0.88 8.32 9.58
CA ASP A 100 -0.14 9.05 10.60
C ASP A 100 -0.84 10.33 11.01
N ARG A 101 -1.38 11.08 10.04
CA ARG A 101 -2.17 12.29 10.28
C ARG A 101 -3.47 12.01 11.01
N LEU A 102 -4.30 11.08 10.54
CA LEU A 102 -5.55 10.70 11.20
C LEU A 102 -5.30 10.25 12.65
N ALA A 103 -4.30 9.41 12.88
CA ALA A 103 -3.96 8.99 14.24
C ALA A 103 -3.45 10.16 15.13
N ILE A 104 -2.85 11.22 14.58
CA ILE A 104 -2.50 12.44 15.35
C ILE A 104 -3.76 13.25 15.66
N ILE A 105 -4.60 13.47 14.65
CA ILE A 105 -5.83 14.27 14.76
C ILE A 105 -6.78 13.64 15.80
N TYR A 106 -7.07 12.35 15.67
CA TYR A 106 -7.95 11.64 16.59
C TYR A 106 -7.42 11.62 18.02
N ARG A 107 -6.10 11.46 18.20
CA ARG A 107 -5.47 11.56 19.52
C ARG A 107 -5.68 12.92 20.16
N LYS A 108 -5.44 14.01 19.42
CA LYS A 108 -5.61 15.38 19.93
C LYS A 108 -7.06 15.68 20.32
N ARG A 109 -8.02 15.01 19.69
CA ARG A 109 -9.46 15.12 19.97
C ARG A 109 -9.95 14.15 21.06
N ASN A 110 -9.06 13.37 21.67
CA ASN A 110 -9.41 12.27 22.59
C ASN A 110 -10.34 11.20 21.95
N GLN A 111 -10.38 11.11 20.63
CA GLN A 111 -11.14 10.13 19.86
C GLN A 111 -10.33 8.83 19.73
N PHE A 112 -10.02 8.20 20.87
CA PHE A 112 -9.09 7.06 20.90
C PHE A 112 -9.60 5.82 20.15
N ASP A 113 -10.91 5.65 20.03
CA ASP A 113 -11.50 4.55 19.25
C ASP A 113 -11.18 4.66 17.76
N ASP A 114 -11.28 5.87 17.20
CA ASP A 114 -10.90 6.14 15.81
C ASP A 114 -9.39 6.02 15.61
N GLU A 115 -8.59 6.54 16.54
CA GLU A 115 -7.13 6.34 16.50
C GLU A 115 -6.77 4.85 16.43
N ILE A 116 -7.36 4.03 17.30
CA ILE A 116 -7.14 2.58 17.34
C ILE A 116 -7.59 1.91 16.03
N ARG A 117 -8.76 2.28 15.50
CA ARG A 117 -9.27 1.77 14.20
C ARG A 117 -8.28 2.05 13.07
N ILE A 118 -7.77 3.28 12.99
CA ILE A 118 -6.81 3.71 11.97
C ILE A 118 -5.49 2.98 12.09
N LEU A 119 -4.94 2.82 13.30
CA LEU A 119 -3.68 2.11 13.52
C LEU A 119 -3.78 0.62 13.18
N LYS A 120 -4.88 -0.04 13.56
CA LYS A 120 -5.16 -1.43 13.15
C LYS A 120 -5.23 -1.55 11.63
N ARG A 121 -5.89 -0.60 10.97
CA ARG A 121 -6.02 -0.58 9.51
C ARG A 121 -4.66 -0.39 8.83
N LYS A 122 -3.84 0.53 9.33
CA LYS A 122 -2.45 0.75 8.90
C LYS A 122 -1.67 -0.56 8.99
N ILE A 123 -1.60 -1.17 10.16
CA ILE A 123 -0.89 -2.43 10.40
C ILE A 123 -1.30 -3.51 9.39
N SER A 124 -2.61 -3.76 9.24
CA SER A 124 -3.11 -4.79 8.33
C SER A 124 -2.71 -4.59 6.85
N ILE A 125 -2.70 -3.34 6.37
CA ILE A 125 -2.30 -3.03 4.99
C ILE A 125 -0.80 -3.19 4.82
N PHE A 126 0.00 -2.62 5.73
CA PHE A 126 1.45 -2.60 5.59
C PHE A 126 2.11 -3.93 5.92
N GLU A 127 1.51 -4.78 6.74
CA GLU A 127 1.91 -6.19 6.90
C GLU A 127 1.81 -6.95 5.59
N LYS A 128 0.67 -6.83 4.87
CA LYS A 128 0.50 -7.48 3.56
C LYS A 128 1.53 -6.99 2.55
N ILE A 129 1.82 -5.68 2.52
CA ILE A 129 2.85 -5.12 1.63
C ILE A 129 4.24 -5.62 2.02
N ASN A 130 4.54 -5.72 3.31
CA ASN A 130 5.80 -6.27 3.79
C ASN A 130 5.98 -7.73 3.34
N GLN A 131 4.93 -8.56 3.46
CA GLN A 131 4.97 -9.95 2.98
C GLN A 131 5.24 -10.02 1.47
N GLU A 132 4.63 -9.14 0.67
CA GLU A 132 4.88 -9.06 -0.77
C GLU A 132 6.32 -8.63 -1.08
N ARG A 133 6.83 -7.64 -0.35
CA ARG A 133 8.23 -7.22 -0.47
C ARG A 133 9.19 -8.33 -0.11
N LEU A 134 8.90 -9.09 0.95
CA LEU A 134 9.71 -10.24 1.34
C LEU A 134 9.67 -11.31 0.27
N HIS A 135 8.50 -11.66 -0.23
CA HIS A 135 8.36 -12.64 -1.32
C HIS A 135 9.15 -12.22 -2.56
N HIS A 136 8.95 -10.99 -3.06
CA HIS A 136 9.70 -10.47 -4.18
C HIS A 136 11.21 -10.44 -3.92
N PHE A 137 11.61 -10.04 -2.70
CA PHE A 137 13.01 -10.06 -2.28
C PHE A 137 13.59 -11.47 -2.34
N LEU A 138 12.87 -12.49 -1.88
CA LEU A 138 13.32 -13.88 -1.88
C LEU A 138 13.32 -14.50 -3.29
N GLU A 139 12.37 -14.16 -4.15
CA GLU A 139 12.31 -14.63 -5.54
C GLU A 139 13.47 -14.08 -6.39
N HIS A 140 13.84 -12.83 -6.16
CA HIS A 140 14.88 -12.13 -6.93
C HIS A 140 16.21 -12.04 -6.17
N CYS A 141 16.32 -12.69 -5.01
CA CYS A 141 17.59 -12.87 -4.32
C CYS A 141 18.50 -13.75 -5.19
N SER A 142 19.74 -13.30 -5.44
CA SER A 142 20.77 -14.17 -5.99
C SER A 142 20.94 -15.41 -5.10
N LYS A 143 21.24 -16.56 -5.70
CA LYS A 143 21.62 -17.79 -4.98
C LYS A 143 22.82 -17.58 -4.03
N ASP A 144 23.57 -16.50 -4.23
CA ASP A 144 24.78 -16.17 -3.48
C ASP A 144 24.54 -15.36 -2.21
N TYR A 145 23.30 -14.99 -1.87
CA TYR A 145 23.04 -14.31 -0.60
C TYR A 145 23.24 -15.26 0.59
N PRO A 146 23.95 -14.83 1.65
CA PRO A 146 24.13 -15.65 2.84
C PRO A 146 22.80 -16.03 3.47
N LYS A 147 22.67 -17.27 3.96
CA LYS A 147 21.47 -17.77 4.67
C LYS A 147 21.04 -16.85 5.82
N GLU A 148 22.01 -16.24 6.52
CA GLU A 148 21.78 -15.27 7.58
C GLU A 148 20.96 -14.06 7.11
N LEU A 149 21.21 -13.60 5.88
CA LEU A 149 20.53 -12.44 5.32
C LEU A 149 19.07 -12.75 4.98
N ILE A 150 18.81 -13.96 4.46
CA ILE A 150 17.46 -14.48 4.23
C ILE A 150 16.70 -14.54 5.56
N GLU A 151 17.33 -15.04 6.62
CA GLU A 151 16.69 -15.13 7.93
C GLU A 151 16.42 -13.73 8.53
N LYS A 152 17.38 -12.81 8.38
CA LYS A 152 17.20 -11.41 8.79
C LYS A 152 16.04 -10.73 8.06
N ALA A 153 15.77 -11.07 6.80
CA ALA A 153 14.67 -10.48 6.02
C ALA A 153 13.30 -10.85 6.59
N LYS A 154 13.17 -12.06 7.14
CA LYS A 154 11.93 -12.51 7.82
C LYS A 154 11.62 -11.72 9.08
N SER A 155 12.61 -11.05 9.69
CA SER A 155 12.39 -10.18 10.84
C SER A 155 11.73 -8.83 10.50
N PHE A 156 11.50 -8.54 9.21
CA PHE A 156 10.98 -7.24 8.74
C PHE A 156 11.75 -6.03 9.29
N LYS A 157 13.08 -6.19 9.46
CA LYS A 157 14.01 -5.10 9.74
C LYS A 157 14.70 -4.66 8.46
N GLN A 158 15.14 -3.40 8.43
CA GLN A 158 15.94 -2.88 7.32
C GLN A 158 17.25 -3.68 7.22
N ILE A 159 17.62 -4.05 5.99
CA ILE A 159 18.87 -4.73 5.68
C ILE A 159 19.70 -3.87 4.75
N ARG A 160 21.00 -3.82 5.05
CA ARG A 160 22.02 -3.17 4.24
C ARG A 160 23.07 -4.19 3.82
N ASP A 161 23.66 -3.97 2.66
CA ASP A 161 24.82 -4.73 2.22
C ASP A 161 26.10 -4.27 2.92
N THR A 162 27.22 -4.91 2.60
CA THR A 162 28.56 -4.59 3.15
C THR A 162 29.04 -3.18 2.81
N LYS A 163 28.47 -2.53 1.79
CA LYS A 163 28.74 -1.14 1.39
C LYS A 163 27.75 -0.15 2.02
N GLY A 164 26.86 -0.61 2.89
CA GLY A 164 25.86 0.21 3.57
C GLY A 164 24.62 0.55 2.74
N ARG A 165 24.49 0.00 1.51
CA ARG A 165 23.33 0.25 0.63
C ARG A 165 22.12 -0.52 1.13
N VAL A 166 20.95 0.10 1.13
CA VAL A 166 19.70 -0.55 1.56
C VAL A 166 19.23 -1.54 0.49
N ILE A 167 19.14 -2.81 0.87
CA ILE A 167 18.72 -3.89 -0.03
C ILE A 167 17.35 -4.47 0.32
N PHE A 168 16.88 -4.25 1.55
CA PHE A 168 15.52 -4.57 1.97
C PHE A 168 15.04 -3.50 2.96
N ASN A 169 13.89 -2.88 2.66
CA ASN A 169 13.32 -1.80 3.46
C ASN A 169 11.82 -2.02 3.69
N PRO A 170 11.45 -2.86 4.66
CA PRO A 170 10.06 -3.07 5.04
C PRO A 170 9.52 -1.86 5.82
N TYR A 171 8.20 -1.74 5.89
CA TYR A 171 7.56 -0.79 6.78
C TYR A 171 7.76 -1.21 8.25
N PRO A 172 8.00 -0.25 9.17
CA PRO A 172 8.25 -0.54 10.58
C PRO A 172 6.95 -0.85 11.34
N ILE A 173 6.44 -2.09 11.19
CA ILE A 173 5.17 -2.51 11.81
C ILE A 173 5.26 -2.44 13.35
N ASP A 174 6.41 -2.76 13.93
CA ASP A 174 6.65 -2.69 15.38
C ASP A 174 6.37 -1.28 15.94
N ASP A 175 6.75 -0.23 15.20
CA ASP A 175 6.49 1.16 15.62
C ASP A 175 4.99 1.47 15.58
N TYR A 176 4.27 0.92 14.61
CA TYR A 176 2.82 1.08 14.51
C TYR A 176 2.11 0.33 15.65
N GLN A 177 2.57 -0.85 16.02
CA GLN A 177 2.06 -1.63 17.15
C GLN A 177 2.31 -0.92 18.48
N LYS A 178 3.51 -0.40 18.72
CA LYS A 178 3.81 0.43 19.91
C LYS A 178 2.86 1.62 20.02
N ARG A 179 2.59 2.30 18.89
CA ARG A 179 1.64 3.41 18.85
C ARG A 179 0.20 2.96 19.15
N LEU A 180 -0.21 1.79 18.67
CA LEU A 180 -1.51 1.18 18.95
C LEU A 180 -1.67 0.86 20.44
N GLU A 181 -0.67 0.24 21.07
CA GLU A 181 -0.72 -0.05 22.51
C GLU A 181 -0.79 1.23 23.34
N LYS A 182 -0.03 2.26 22.96
CA LYS A 182 -0.13 3.58 23.60
C LYS A 182 -1.55 4.17 23.49
N ALA A 183 -2.19 4.08 22.33
CA ALA A 183 -3.57 4.57 22.14
C ALA A 183 -4.58 3.82 23.03
N LYS A 184 -4.43 2.50 23.19
CA LYS A 184 -5.26 1.69 24.10
C LYS A 184 -5.08 2.10 25.56
N ILE A 185 -3.85 2.31 26.01
CA ILE A 185 -3.56 2.78 27.37
C ILE A 185 -4.20 4.15 27.63
N LEU A 186 -4.04 5.09 26.69
CA LEU A 186 -4.63 6.43 26.80
C LEU A 186 -6.16 6.38 26.86
N LYS A 187 -6.79 5.51 26.06
CA LYS A 187 -8.23 5.26 26.13
C LYS A 187 -8.68 4.81 27.53
N GLY A 188 -7.94 3.88 28.15
CA GLY A 188 -8.23 3.39 29.50
C GLY A 188 -8.19 4.53 30.53
N LYS A 189 -7.08 5.27 30.57
CA LYS A 189 -6.90 6.42 31.46
C LYS A 189 -7.96 7.52 31.25
N TYR A 190 -8.33 7.79 30.00
CA TYR A 190 -9.36 8.78 29.69
C TYR A 190 -10.74 8.34 30.22
N LYS A 191 -11.08 7.05 30.08
CA LYS A 191 -12.33 6.50 30.64
C LYS A 191 -12.41 6.59 32.15
N GLU A 192 -11.29 6.37 32.84
CA GLU A 192 -11.22 6.50 34.30
C GLU A 192 -11.41 7.96 34.75
N ARG A 193 -10.87 8.93 33.98
CA ARG A 193 -10.95 10.36 34.32
C ARG A 193 -12.34 10.98 34.15
N ILE A 194 -13.17 10.41 33.28
CA ILE A 194 -14.53 10.92 33.01
C ILE A 194 -15.63 10.15 33.76
N ARG A 195 -15.25 9.17 34.58
CA ARG A 195 -16.12 8.49 35.55
C ARG A 195 -16.12 9.27 36.86
#